data_AF-A0A522UQM3-F1
#
_entry.id   AF-A0A522UQM3-F1
#
_cell.length_a   1.000
_cell.length_b   1.000
_cell.length_c   1.000
_cell.angle_alpha   90.00
_cell.angle_beta   90.00
_cell.angle_gamma   90.00
#
_symmetry.space_group_name_H-M   'P 1'
#
loop_
_entity.id
_entity.type
_entity.pdbx_description
1 polymer ?
#
loop_
_entity_poly.entity_id
_entity_poly.type
_entity_poly.pdbx_seq_one_letter_code
_entity_poly.pdbx_strand_id
1 'polypeptide(L)'
;MRDYRSNDEFFQALRELMQRIEEQGNIQAARELRDGFSCLNGLTDGWALLMESIDRVISGTHGRIEAGDMAELKDMLMGVKKIVCRK
;
A
#
# COMPACT_ATOMS: atom_id res chain seq x y z
N MET A 1 9.99 -7.60 -6.95
CA MET A 1 9.12 -8.25 -5.97
C MET A 1 9.88 -8.47 -4.69
N ARG A 2 9.64 -7.59 -3.73
CA ARG A 2 10.08 -7.72 -2.35
C ARG A 2 9.20 -8.82 -1.76
N ASP A 3 9.82 -9.93 -1.38
CA ASP A 3 9.11 -11.06 -0.78
C ASP A 3 9.06 -10.82 0.74
N TYR A 4 7.86 -10.54 1.25
CA TYR A 4 7.64 -10.27 2.66
C TYR A 4 7.51 -11.60 3.40
N ARG A 5 8.40 -11.85 4.36
CA ARG A 5 8.46 -13.13 5.09
C ARG A 5 7.27 -13.32 6.04
N SER A 6 6.64 -12.22 6.44
CA SER A 6 5.51 -12.18 7.36
C SER A 6 4.59 -11.01 7.05
N ASN A 7 3.31 -11.12 7.44
CA ASN A 7 2.37 -9.99 7.38
C ASN A 7 2.88 -8.78 8.19
N ASP A 8 3.55 -9.02 9.31
CA ASP A 8 4.12 -7.96 10.15
C ASP A 8 5.20 -7.15 9.42
N GLU A 9 6.09 -7.84 8.69
CA GLU A 9 7.13 -7.20 7.87
C GLU A 9 6.51 -6.38 6.72
N PHE A 10 5.45 -6.90 6.10
CA PHE A 10 4.67 -6.16 5.10
C PHE A 10 4.02 -4.91 5.69
N PHE A 11 3.39 -5.03 6.86
CA PHE A 11 2.74 -3.90 7.52
C PHE A 11 3.74 -2.85 7.98
N GLN A 12 4.91 -3.26 8.45
CA GLN A 12 5.98 -2.33 8.81
C GLN A 12 6.48 -1.57 7.58
N ALA A 13 6.80 -2.27 6.49
CA ALA A 13 7.25 -1.64 5.25
C ALA A 13 6.21 -0.68 4.66
N LEU A 14 4.93 -1.04 4.72
CA LEU A 14 3.84 -0.18 4.28
C LEU A 14 3.72 1.09 5.15
N ARG A 15 3.93 0.99 6.47
CA ARG A 15 3.97 2.17 7.36
C ARG A 15 5.12 3.10 7.04
N GLU A 16 6.31 2.55 6.82
CA GLU A 16 7.48 3.33 6.43
C GLU A 16 7.26 4.03 5.07
N LEU A 17 6.67 3.33 4.10
CA LEU A 17 6.32 3.90 2.81
C LEU A 17 5.29 5.03 2.92
N MET A 18 4.26 4.86 3.75
CA MET A 18 3.28 5.93 4.03
C MET A 18 3.94 7.17 4.62
N GLN A 19 4.88 7.00 5.54
CA GLN A 19 5.61 8.10 6.15
C GLN A 19 6.47 8.84 5.12
N ARG A 20 7.21 8.12 4.27
CA ARG A 20 8.03 8.73 3.20
C ARG A 20 7.18 9.52 2.20
N ILE A 21 6.02 8.98 1.81
CA ILE A 21 5.06 9.67 0.94
C ILE A 21 4.50 10.94 1.62
N GLU A 22 4.23 10.88 2.93
CA GLU A 22 3.78 12.05 3.71
C GLU A 22 4.88 13.13 3.78
N GLU A 23 6.13 12.74 3.99
CA GLU A 23 7.31 13.63 4.02
C GLU A 23 7.61 14.28 2.66
N GLN A 24 7.24 13.62 1.56
CA GLN A 24 7.27 14.21 0.21
C GLN A 24 6.17 15.27 -0.03
N GLY A 25 5.31 15.51 0.95
CA GLY A 25 4.17 16.42 0.83
C GLY A 25 2.92 15.79 0.22
N ASN A 26 2.94 14.48 -0.06
CA ASN A 26 1.80 13.74 -0.60
C ASN A 26 0.87 13.24 0.53
N ILE A 27 0.44 14.16 1.40
CA ILE A 27 -0.36 13.88 2.61
C ILE A 27 -1.66 13.15 2.26
N GLN A 28 -2.27 13.49 1.13
CA GLN A 28 -3.52 12.86 0.70
C GLN A 28 -3.32 11.39 0.33
N ALA A 29 -2.25 11.06 -0.39
CA ALA A 29 -1.91 9.68 -0.73
C ALA A 29 -1.57 8.87 0.53
N ALA A 30 -0.76 9.43 1.44
CA ALA A 30 -0.46 8.79 2.72
C ALA A 30 -1.72 8.51 3.55
N ARG A 31 -2.69 9.44 3.54
CA ARG A 31 -3.97 9.28 4.24
C ARG A 31 -4.83 8.17 3.63
N GLU A 32 -4.93 8.08 2.30
CA GLU A 32 -5.66 7.00 1.63
C GLU A 32 -5.07 5.62 1.91
N LEU A 33 -3.73 5.51 1.92
CA LEU A 33 -3.04 4.28 2.33
C LEU A 33 -3.33 3.93 3.80
N ARG A 34 -3.32 4.93 4.69
CA ARG A 34 -3.59 4.74 6.12
C ARG A 34 -5.03 4.29 6.38
N ASP A 35 -5.98 4.78 5.60
CA ASP A 35 -7.39 4.37 5.65
C ASP A 35 -7.54 2.90 5.26
N GLY A 36 -6.99 2.49 4.11
CA GLY A 36 -7.00 1.09 3.67
C GLY A 36 -6.24 0.16 4.62
N PHE A 37 -5.13 0.64 5.20
CA PHE A 37 -4.39 -0.09 6.23
C PHE A 37 -5.20 -0.28 7.51
N SER A 38 -5.97 0.72 7.94
CA SER A 38 -6.84 0.63 9.12
C SER A 38 -7.97 -0.40 8.97
N CYS A 39 -8.31 -0.79 7.73
CA CYS A 39 -9.29 -1.82 7.45
C CYS A 39 -8.76 -3.26 7.63
N LEU A 40 -7.44 -3.45 7.79
CA LEU A 40 -6.83 -4.75 8.07
C LEU A 40 -7.11 -5.22 9.52
N ASN A 41 -8.34 -5.63 9.81
CA ASN A 41 -8.74 -6.23 11.09
C ASN A 41 -8.69 -7.78 11.07
N GLY A 42 -7.87 -8.37 10.19
CA GLY A 42 -7.72 -9.83 10.08
C GLY A 42 -8.78 -10.54 9.23
N LEU A 43 -9.64 -9.79 8.53
CA LEU A 43 -10.63 -10.33 7.57
C LEU A 43 -10.15 -10.15 6.12
N THR A 44 -10.55 -11.07 5.25
CA THR A 44 -10.24 -11.04 3.80
C THR A 44 -10.69 -9.74 3.13
N ASP A 45 -11.79 -9.14 3.60
CA ASP A 45 -12.29 -7.84 3.14
C ASP A 45 -11.32 -6.69 3.41
N GLY A 46 -10.55 -6.76 4.50
CA GLY A 46 -9.53 -5.75 4.81
C GLY A 46 -8.40 -5.70 3.79
N TRP A 47 -8.04 -6.85 3.20
CA TRP A 47 -7.04 -6.92 2.14
C TRP A 47 -7.57 -6.38 0.81
N ALA A 48 -8.86 -6.58 0.51
CA ALA A 48 -9.50 -6.00 -0.66
C ALA A 48 -9.55 -4.47 -0.57
N LEU A 49 -9.94 -3.94 0.59
CA LEU A 49 -9.96 -2.50 0.83
C LEU A 49 -8.56 -1.88 0.76
N LEU A 50 -7.54 -2.56 1.30
CA LEU A 50 -6.15 -2.13 1.14
C LEU A 50 -5.72 -2.11 -0.34
N MET A 51 -6.08 -3.14 -1.10
CA MET A 51 -5.79 -3.22 -2.53
C MET A 51 -6.37 -2.02 -3.28
N GLU A 52 -7.63 -1.68 -3.01
CA GLU A 52 -8.31 -0.53 -3.61
C GLU A 52 -7.65 0.80 -3.24
N SER A 53 -7.28 0.99 -1.96
CA SER A 53 -6.57 2.21 -1.52
C SER A 53 -5.21 2.37 -2.22
N ILE A 54 -4.43 1.29 -2.33
CA ILE A 54 -3.14 1.32 -3.04
C ILE A 54 -3.34 1.64 -4.52
N ASP A 55 -4.33 1.03 -5.17
CA ASP A 55 -4.65 1.25 -6.58
C ASP A 55 -5.09 2.70 -6.85
N ARG A 56 -5.93 3.28 -5.96
CA ARG A 56 -6.33 4.69 -6.03
C ARG A 56 -5.15 5.63 -5.91
N VAL A 57 -4.23 5.36 -4.99
CA VAL A 57 -3.01 6.17 -4.81
C VAL A 57 -2.12 6.10 -6.05
N ILE A 58 -1.93 4.91 -6.63
CA ILE A 58 -1.15 4.75 -7.86
C ILE A 58 -1.81 5.49 -9.03
N SER A 59 -3.13 5.38 -9.17
CA SER A 59 -3.88 6.01 -10.25
C SER A 59 -4.01 7.53 -10.11
N GLY A 60 -4.15 8.03 -8.87
CA GLY A 60 -4.39 9.44 -8.56
C GLY A 60 -3.13 10.29 -8.38
N THR A 61 -1.97 9.67 -8.17
CA THR A 61 -0.74 10.38 -7.75
C THR A 61 0.36 10.36 -8.83
N HIS A 62 -0.02 10.12 -10.08
CA HIS A 62 0.91 9.96 -11.21
C HIS A 62 1.87 11.16 -11.34
N GLY A 63 3.15 10.94 -11.06
CA GLY A 63 4.21 11.96 -11.14
C GLY A 63 4.45 12.82 -9.89
N ARG A 64 3.69 12.62 -8.79
CA ARG A 64 3.90 13.34 -7.52
C ARG A 64 4.65 12.54 -6.45
N ILE A 65 4.60 11.21 -6.54
CA ILE A 65 5.41 10.30 -5.71
C ILE A 65 6.72 9.99 -6.44
N GLU A 66 7.82 9.92 -5.70
CA GLU A 66 9.12 9.55 -6.25
C GLU A 66 9.08 8.18 -6.93
N ALA A 67 9.87 8.01 -8.00
CA ALA A 67 9.83 6.80 -8.83
C ALA A 67 10.15 5.51 -8.02
N GLY A 68 11.02 5.61 -7.01
CA GLY A 68 11.34 4.50 -6.10
C GLY A 68 10.16 4.07 -5.25
N ASP A 69 9.43 5.02 -4.69
CA ASP A 69 8.28 4.75 -3.82
C ASP A 69 7.06 4.31 -4.62
N MET A 70 6.90 4.85 -5.82
CA MET A 70 5.90 4.40 -6.77
C MET A 70 6.15 2.96 -7.24
N ALA A 71 7.42 2.59 -7.45
CA ALA A 71 7.77 1.21 -7.77
C ALA A 71 7.50 0.27 -6.59
N GLU A 72 7.80 0.70 -5.36
CA GLU A 72 7.53 -0.07 -4.14
C GLU A 72 6.02 -0.24 -3.90
N LEU A 73 5.22 0.81 -4.08
CA LEU A 73 3.74 0.76 -4.02
C LEU A 73 3.17 -0.26 -5.01
N LYS A 74 3.66 -0.26 -6.26
CA LYS A 74 3.23 -1.23 -7.28
C LYS A 74 3.61 -2.66 -6.91
N ASP A 75 4.79 -2.84 -6.31
CA ASP A 75 5.25 -4.14 -5.84
C ASP A 75 4.38 -4.66 -4.69
N MET A 76 4.06 -3.80 -3.72
CA MET A 76 3.12 -4.10 -2.64
C MET A 76 1.71 -4.42 -3.17
N LEU A 77 1.21 -3.68 -4.17
CA LEU A 77 -0.09 -3.97 -4.80
C LEU A 77 -0.13 -5.39 -5.39
N MET A 78 0.94 -5.82 -6.05
CA MET A 78 1.03 -7.18 -6.58
C MET A 78 1.04 -8.24 -5.47
N GLY A 79 1.68 -7.95 -4.33
CA GLY A 79 1.65 -8.80 -3.14
C GLY A 79 0.23 -8.94 -2.57
N VAL A 80 -0.48 -7.83 -2.38
CA VAL A 80 -1.86 -7.82 -1.90
C VAL A 80 -2.80 -8.53 -2.88
N LYS A 81 -2.64 -8.30 -4.20
CA LYS A 81 -3.42 -9.00 -5.23
C LYS A 81 -3.30 -10.52 -5.13
N LYS A 82 -2.12 -11.06 -4.84
CA LYS A 82 -1.94 -12.51 -4.63
C LYS A 82 -2.71 -13.03 -3.42
N ILE A 83 -2.85 -12.22 -2.37
CA ILE A 83 -3.59 -12.59 -1.14
C ILE A 83 -5.10 -12.55 -1.42
N VAL A 84 -5.59 -11.50 -2.09
CA VAL A 84 -7.02 -11.31 -2.40
C VAL A 84 -7.51 -12.27 -3.49
N CYS A 85 -6.71 -12.50 -4.54
CA CYS A 85 -7.07 -13.37 -5.66
C CYS A 85 -6.73 -14.85 -5.44
N ARG A 86 -6.09 -15.23 -4.33
CA ARG A 86 -6.00 -16.65 -3.92
C ARG A 86 -7.38 -17.12 -3.46
N LYS A 87 -8.21 -17.54 -4.42
CA LYS A 87 -9.28 -18.51 -4.23
C LYS A 87 -8.84 -19.87 -4.72
#